data_AF-A0A2M7ZIX1-F1
#
_entry.id   AF-A0A2M7ZIX1-F1
#
_cell.length_a   1.000
_cell.length_b   1.000
_cell.length_c   1.000
_cell.angle_alpha   90.00
_cell.angle_beta   90.00
_cell.angle_gamma   90.00
#
_symmetry.space_group_name_H-M   'P 1'
#
loop_
_entity.id
_entity.type
_entity.pdbx_description
1 polymer ?
#
loop_
_entity_poly.entity_id
_entity_poly.type
_entity_poly.pdbx_seq_one_letter_code
_entity_poly.pdbx_strand_id
1 'polypeptide(L)'
;MAAFVTILLCSNLIGAEKVVTVLGFSFGAGILFFPISYFFNDILTEVYGYARSRKVVWAGFTALGFASFMAWVVIKLPPAQGWVHQAAYETVFGQTWRIVLASLLAFFSGEFVNSYVLAKMKLYTSGKFLWTRTIGSTIAGEMMDSLIFYPIAFYGFWPNDLVITVMI
;
A
#
# COMPACT_ATOMS: atom_id res chain seq x y z
N MET A 1 12.58 -9.85 5.75
CA MET A 1 12.75 -8.40 5.94
C MET A 1 13.07 -7.69 4.64
N ALA A 2 14.24 -7.90 4.02
CA ALA A 2 14.62 -7.20 2.79
C ALA A 2 13.59 -7.33 1.66
N ALA A 3 13.12 -8.56 1.37
CA ALA A 3 12.10 -8.79 0.33
C ALA A 3 10.82 -7.97 0.53
N PHE A 4 10.27 -7.94 1.76
CA PHE A 4 9.08 -7.15 2.10
C PHE A 4 9.31 -5.66 1.85
N VAL A 5 10.41 -5.11 2.35
CA VAL A 5 10.74 -3.69 2.18
C VAL A 5 10.93 -3.32 0.71
N THR A 6 11.62 -4.17 -0.05
CA THR A 6 11.82 -3.97 -1.50
C THR A 6 10.50 -3.99 -2.26
N ILE A 7 9.63 -4.97 -2.00
CA ILE A 7 8.32 -5.05 -2.66
C ILE A 7 7.50 -3.82 -2.30
N LEU A 8 7.43 -3.45 -1.03
CA LEU A 8 6.68 -2.28 -0.58
C LEU A 8 7.16 -0.98 -1.25
N LEU A 9 8.48 -0.79 -1.35
CA LEU A 9 9.07 0.36 -2.05
C LEU A 9 8.73 0.36 -3.54
N CYS A 10 8.96 -0.76 -4.22
CA CYS A 10 8.72 -0.86 -5.66
C CYS A 10 7.23 -0.67 -5.99
N SER A 11 6.31 -1.27 -5.22
CA SER A 11 4.87 -1.13 -5.44
C SER A 11 4.42 0.32 -5.30
N ASN A 12 4.91 1.05 -4.28
CA ASN A 12 4.51 2.44 -4.04
C ASN A 12 5.17 3.44 -4.99
N LEU A 13 6.41 3.21 -5.41
CA LEU A 13 7.13 4.15 -6.29
C LEU A 13 6.90 3.89 -7.78
N ILE A 14 6.73 2.62 -8.19
CA ILE A 14 6.60 2.24 -9.60
C ILE A 14 5.12 2.07 -9.97
N GLY A 15 4.33 1.46 -9.08
CA GLY A 15 2.99 0.98 -9.38
C GLY A 15 1.85 1.90 -8.96
N ALA A 16 2.05 2.78 -7.99
CA ALA A 16 0.95 3.53 -7.37
C ALA A 16 0.21 4.43 -8.37
N GLU A 17 0.94 5.17 -9.21
CA GLU A 17 0.32 6.16 -10.10
C GLU A 17 -0.19 5.61 -11.44
N LYS A 18 0.10 4.33 -11.75
CA LYS A 18 -0.29 3.74 -13.02
C LYS A 18 -1.59 2.98 -12.87
N VAL A 19 -2.66 3.45 -13.52
CA VAL A 19 -3.89 2.65 -13.70
C VAL A 19 -3.73 1.80 -14.96
N VAL A 20 -4.15 0.54 -14.89
CA VAL A 20 -4.14 -0.41 -16.01
C VAL A 20 -5.55 -0.94 -16.20
N THR A 21 -5.97 -1.04 -17.47
CA THR A 21 -7.21 -1.71 -17.84
C THR A 21 -6.88 -3.06 -18.48
N VAL A 22 -7.37 -4.14 -17.87
CA VAL A 22 -7.21 -5.52 -18.37
C VAL A 22 -8.58 -6.17 -18.41
N LEU A 23 -8.95 -6.75 -19.55
CA LEU A 23 -10.24 -7.45 -19.74
C LEU A 23 -11.48 -6.61 -19.34
N GLY A 24 -11.40 -5.27 -19.48
CA GLY A 24 -12.49 -4.35 -19.14
C GLY A 24 -12.50 -3.86 -17.68
N PHE A 25 -11.62 -4.37 -16.83
CA PHE A 25 -11.48 -3.93 -15.44
C PHE A 25 -10.29 -2.98 -15.29
N SER A 26 -10.50 -1.84 -14.62
CA SER A 26 -9.45 -0.84 -14.38
C SER A 26 -9.01 -0.87 -12.93
N PHE A 27 -7.72 -1.07 -12.68
CA PHE A 27 -7.15 -1.14 -11.34
C PHE A 27 -5.76 -0.51 -11.29
N GLY A 28 -5.29 -0.15 -10.10
CA GLY A 28 -3.93 0.37 -9.92
C GLY A 28 -2.88 -0.73 -10.13
N ALA A 29 -1.86 -0.47 -10.93
CA ALA A 29 -0.78 -1.42 -11.21
C ALA A 29 -0.08 -1.90 -9.93
N GLY A 30 0.00 -1.03 -8.91
CA GLY A 30 0.54 -1.37 -7.60
C GLY A 30 -0.21 -2.51 -6.89
N ILE A 31 -1.54 -2.62 -7.06
CA ILE A 31 -2.37 -3.67 -6.43
C ILE A 31 -1.83 -5.05 -6.77
N LEU A 32 -1.28 -5.27 -7.97
CA LEU A 32 -0.79 -6.59 -8.39
C LEU A 32 0.31 -7.14 -7.48
N PHE A 33 1.07 -6.26 -6.84
CA PHE A 33 2.23 -6.63 -6.02
C PHE A 33 1.93 -6.57 -4.51
N PHE A 34 0.85 -5.92 -4.08
CA PHE A 34 0.45 -5.88 -2.67
C PHE A 34 0.17 -7.28 -2.08
N PRO A 35 -0.54 -8.21 -2.75
CA PRO A 35 -0.75 -9.56 -2.24
C PRO A 35 0.54 -10.32 -1.93
N ILE A 36 1.62 -10.07 -2.69
CA ILE A 36 2.93 -10.66 -2.43
C ILE A 36 3.51 -10.10 -1.12
N SER A 37 3.36 -8.79 -0.89
CA SER A 37 3.77 -8.14 0.36
C SER A 37 3.02 -8.72 1.56
N TYR A 38 1.69 -8.88 1.44
CA TYR A 38 0.86 -9.49 2.49
C TYR A 38 1.24 -10.94 2.76
N PHE A 39 1.47 -11.75 1.73
CA PHE A 39 1.95 -13.12 1.88
C PHE A 39 3.26 -13.21 2.66
N PHE A 40 4.24 -12.32 2.38
CA PHE A 40 5.47 -12.26 3.17
C PHE A 40 5.22 -11.79 4.61
N ASN A 41 4.30 -10.84 4.82
CA ASN A 41 3.93 -10.36 6.15
C ASN A 41 3.27 -11.46 7.00
N ASP A 42 2.42 -12.27 6.40
CA ASP A 42 1.76 -13.40 7.05
C ASP A 42 2.76 -14.47 7.47
N ILE A 43 3.68 -14.87 6.56
CA ILE A 43 4.79 -15.79 6.89
C ILE A 43 5.64 -15.22 8.02
N LEU A 44 5.97 -13.92 7.97
CA LEU A 44 6.76 -13.29 9.03
C LEU A 44 6.04 -13.33 10.37
N THR A 45 4.73 -13.11 10.38
CA THR A 45 3.90 -13.12 11.57
C THR A 45 3.76 -14.53 12.15
N GLU A 46 3.61 -15.54 11.30
CA GLU A 46 3.46 -16.94 11.70
C GLU A 46 4.78 -17.54 12.22
N VAL A 47 5.89 -17.33 11.51
CA VAL A 47 7.20 -17.92 11.85
C VAL A 47 7.91 -17.15 12.96
N TYR A 48 7.88 -15.82 12.92
CA TYR A 48 8.67 -14.97 13.81
C TYR A 48 7.83 -14.26 14.89
N GLY A 49 6.50 -14.39 14.83
CA GLY A 49 5.58 -13.77 15.77
C GLY A 49 5.30 -12.30 15.46
N TYR A 50 4.17 -11.83 15.97
CA TYR A 50 3.62 -10.49 15.76
C TYR A 50 4.61 -9.35 16.12
N ALA A 51 5.38 -9.51 17.19
CA ALA A 51 6.33 -8.49 17.64
C ALA A 51 7.49 -8.26 16.65
N ARG A 52 7.95 -9.32 15.96
CA ARG A 52 9.02 -9.21 14.95
C ARG A 52 8.47 -8.73 13.61
N SER A 53 7.27 -9.19 13.23
CA SER A 53 6.57 -8.72 12.04
C SER A 53 6.40 -7.20 12.02
N ARG A 54 5.93 -6.60 13.13
CA ARG A 54 5.81 -5.14 13.24
C ARG A 54 7.12 -4.39 13.01
N LYS A 55 8.28 -4.92 13.42
CA LYS A 55 9.57 -4.27 13.15
C LYS A 55 9.88 -4.22 11.64
N VAL A 56 9.50 -5.25 10.89
CA VAL A 56 9.69 -5.29 9.44
C VAL A 56 8.77 -4.29 8.74
N VAL A 57 7.52 -4.19 9.18
CA VAL A 57 6.56 -3.20 8.72
C VAL A 57 7.08 -1.77 8.98
N TRP A 58 7.52 -1.47 10.20
CA TRP A 58 8.11 -0.18 10.55
C TRP A 58 9.35 0.15 9.73
N ALA A 59 10.20 -0.85 9.44
CA ALA A 59 11.34 -0.67 8.54
C ALA A 59 10.88 -0.34 7.11
N GLY A 60 9.81 -0.97 6.62
CA GLY A 60 9.19 -0.66 5.34
C GLY A 60 8.68 0.78 5.27
N PHE A 61 7.93 1.23 6.28
CA PHE A 61 7.46 2.62 6.34
C PHE A 61 8.59 3.63 6.49
N THR A 62 9.62 3.31 7.26
CA THR A 62 10.81 4.17 7.37
C THR A 62 11.52 4.30 6.02
N ALA A 63 11.65 3.19 5.29
CA ALA A 63 12.24 3.19 3.96
C ALA A 63 11.38 3.99 2.96
N LEU A 64 10.06 3.87 3.02
CA LEU A 64 9.13 4.68 2.22
C LEU A 64 9.24 6.17 2.53
N GLY A 65 9.30 6.54 3.83
CA GLY A 65 9.51 7.93 4.24
C GLY A 65 10.84 8.49 3.75
N PHE A 66 11.90 7.69 3.82
CA PHE A 66 13.21 8.06 3.26
C PHE A 66 13.17 8.21 1.74
N ALA A 67 12.51 7.29 1.03
CA ALA A 67 12.35 7.38 -0.42
C ALA A 67 11.53 8.62 -0.82
N SER A 68 10.48 8.95 -0.07
CA SER A 68 9.71 10.18 -0.26
C SER A 68 10.56 11.43 -0.04
N PHE A 69 11.42 11.43 0.98
CA PHE A 69 12.35 12.54 1.22
C PHE A 69 13.35 12.68 0.08
N MET A 70 13.94 11.57 -0.38
CA MET A 70 14.84 11.56 -1.54
C MET A 70 14.15 12.09 -2.80
N ALA A 71 12.93 11.62 -3.10
CA ALA A 71 12.13 12.09 -4.23
C ALA A 71 11.93 13.61 -4.17
N TRP A 72 11.53 14.14 -3.00
CA TRP A 72 11.35 15.57 -2.79
C TRP A 72 12.65 16.37 -3.03
N VAL A 73 13.78 15.90 -2.50
CA VAL A 73 15.09 16.55 -2.73
C VAL A 73 15.45 16.55 -4.21
N VAL A 74 15.36 15.39 -4.88
CA VAL A 74 15.75 15.23 -6.29
C VAL A 74 14.92 16.12 -7.21
N ILE A 75 13.61 16.20 -6.98
CA ILE A 75 12.71 17.06 -7.76
C ILE A 75 13.03 18.54 -7.59
N LYS A 76 13.45 18.97 -6.39
CA LYS A 76 13.73 20.38 -6.08
C LYS A 76 15.09 20.86 -6.57
N LEU A 77 15.99 19.96 -6.94
CA LEU A 77 17.29 20.35 -7.50
C LEU A 77 17.10 20.96 -8.90
N PRO A 78 17.86 22.01 -9.24
CA PRO A 78 17.75 22.64 -10.55
C PRO A 78 18.19 21.65 -11.64
N PRO A 79 17.40 21.49 -12.72
CA PRO A 79 17.78 20.64 -13.83
C PRO A 79 19.00 21.21 -14.55
N ALA A 80 19.92 20.33 -14.97
CA ALA A 80 21.07 20.72 -15.77
C ALA A 80 20.64 21.25 -17.15
N GLN A 81 21.49 22.08 -17.79
CA GLN A 81 21.24 22.52 -19.15
C GLN A 81 21.11 21.32 -20.10
N GLY A 82 20.02 21.25 -20.85
CA GLY A 82 19.70 20.14 -21.75
C GLY A 82 18.86 19.01 -21.13
N TRP A 83 18.57 19.05 -19.82
CA TRP A 83 17.67 18.08 -19.20
C TRP A 83 16.20 18.45 -19.45
N VAL A 84 15.48 17.60 -20.19
CA VAL A 84 14.10 17.87 -20.64
C VAL A 84 13.01 17.13 -19.85
N HIS A 85 13.39 16.21 -18.95
CA HIS A 85 12.44 15.30 -18.30
C HIS A 85 11.94 15.78 -16.92
N GLN A 86 12.21 17.04 -16.55
CA GLN A 86 11.83 17.58 -15.24
C GLN A 86 10.32 17.46 -14.95
N ALA A 87 9.48 17.82 -15.92
CA ALA A 87 8.02 17.74 -15.77
C ALA A 87 7.54 16.30 -15.53
N ALA A 88 8.14 15.30 -16.21
CA ALA A 88 7.80 13.90 -16.00
C ALA A 88 8.20 13.41 -14.61
N TYR A 89 9.36 13.84 -14.10
CA TYR A 89 9.79 13.54 -12.73
C TYR A 89 8.86 14.14 -11.69
N GLU A 90 8.43 15.40 -11.88
CA GLU A 90 7.48 16.06 -10.99
C GLU A 90 6.11 15.38 -10.98
N THR A 91 5.64 14.93 -12.14
CA THR A 91 4.39 14.17 -12.22
C THR A 91 4.49 12.85 -11.46
N VAL A 92 5.55 12.06 -11.69
CA VAL A 92 5.67 10.69 -11.16
C VAL A 92 6.08 10.63 -9.68
N PHE A 93 6.98 11.51 -9.27
CA PHE A 93 7.57 11.46 -7.92
C PHE A 93 7.07 12.60 -7.02
N GLY A 94 6.35 13.59 -7.57
CA GLY A 94 5.85 14.72 -6.78
C GLY A 94 4.80 14.32 -5.74
N GLN A 95 4.05 13.25 -5.98
CA GLN A 95 3.03 12.74 -5.06
C GLN A 95 3.53 11.63 -4.13
N THR A 96 4.81 11.24 -4.20
CA THR A 96 5.35 10.15 -3.38
C THR A 96 5.05 10.35 -1.89
N TRP A 97 5.15 11.58 -1.37
CA TRP A 97 4.85 11.86 0.04
C TRP A 97 3.39 11.58 0.43
N ARG A 98 2.44 11.84 -0.48
CA ARG A 98 1.02 11.52 -0.26
C ARG A 98 0.76 10.04 -0.33
N ILE A 99 1.41 9.34 -1.28
CA ILE A 99 1.32 7.89 -1.39
C ILE A 99 1.80 7.25 -0.08
N VAL A 100 2.96 7.68 0.44
CA VAL A 100 3.49 7.18 1.72
C VAL A 100 2.56 7.47 2.89
N LEU A 101 1.99 8.69 2.95
CA LEU A 101 1.02 9.05 3.98
C LEU A 101 -0.26 8.19 3.90
N ALA A 102 -0.78 8.01 2.69
CA ALA A 102 -1.94 7.18 2.41
C ALA A 102 -1.68 5.73 2.82
N SER A 103 -0.54 5.14 2.43
CA SER A 103 -0.16 3.78 2.80
C SER A 103 -0.06 3.59 4.31
N LEU A 104 0.47 4.58 5.03
CA LEU A 104 0.59 4.49 6.48
C LEU A 104 -0.80 4.49 7.13
N LEU A 105 -1.69 5.41 6.76
CA LEU A 105 -3.04 5.51 7.31
C LEU A 105 -3.93 4.31 6.94
N ALA A 106 -3.82 3.86 5.68
CA ALA A 106 -4.54 2.71 5.15
C ALA A 106 -4.13 1.44 5.90
N PHE A 107 -2.82 1.18 5.99
CA PHE A 107 -2.30 0.01 6.67
C PHE A 107 -2.68 -0.03 8.15
N PHE A 108 -2.57 1.10 8.88
CA PHE A 108 -2.97 1.15 10.29
C PHE A 108 -4.44 0.79 10.48
N SER A 109 -5.30 1.34 9.64
CA SER A 109 -6.75 1.13 9.71
C SER A 109 -7.12 -0.28 9.25
N GLY A 110 -6.53 -0.76 8.16
CA GLY A 110 -6.71 -2.10 7.60
C GLY A 110 -6.25 -3.20 8.55
N GLU A 111 -5.07 -3.07 9.16
CA GLU A 111 -4.56 -4.03 10.15
C GLU A 111 -5.44 -4.04 11.41
N PHE A 112 -5.93 -2.88 11.84
CA PHE A 112 -6.86 -2.78 12.97
C PHE A 112 -8.19 -3.50 12.68
N VAL A 113 -8.80 -3.24 11.53
CA VAL A 113 -10.05 -3.89 11.10
C VAL A 113 -9.85 -5.39 10.93
N ASN A 114 -8.76 -5.82 10.27
CA ASN A 114 -8.42 -7.23 10.10
C ASN A 114 -8.33 -7.94 11.46
N SER A 115 -7.51 -7.40 12.36
CA SER A 115 -7.31 -7.99 13.70
C SER A 115 -8.60 -8.04 14.52
N TYR A 116 -9.43 -6.99 14.45
CA TYR A 116 -10.71 -6.92 15.14
C TYR A 116 -11.72 -7.95 14.60
N VAL A 117 -11.87 -8.05 13.27
CA VAL A 117 -12.77 -9.02 12.62
C VAL A 117 -12.32 -10.45 12.94
N LEU A 118 -11.02 -10.73 12.87
CA LEU A 118 -10.45 -12.03 13.22
C LEU A 118 -10.79 -12.42 14.67
N ALA A 119 -10.57 -11.49 15.63
CA ALA A 119 -10.87 -11.71 17.04
C ALA A 119 -12.37 -11.97 17.28
N LYS A 120 -13.23 -11.17 16.64
CA LYS A 120 -14.68 -11.28 16.77
C LYS A 120 -15.21 -12.57 16.14
N MET A 121 -14.73 -12.96 14.97
CA MET A 121 -15.11 -14.23 14.35
C MET A 121 -14.60 -15.45 15.15
N LYS A 122 -13.42 -15.36 15.80
CA LYS A 122 -12.93 -16.43 16.70
C LYS A 122 -13.90 -16.70 17.85
N LEU A 123 -14.50 -15.65 18.42
CA LEU A 123 -15.53 -15.79 19.45
C LEU A 123 -16.79 -16.44 18.88
N TYR A 124 -17.28 -15.97 17.73
CA TYR A 124 -18.47 -16.54 17.09
C TYR A 124 -18.32 -18.00 16.66
N THR A 125 -17.14 -18.38 16.15
CA THR A 125 -16.90 -19.76 15.68
C THR A 125 -16.44 -20.70 16.80
N SER A 126 -16.36 -20.23 18.05
CA SER A 126 -15.80 -20.99 19.18
C SER A 126 -14.42 -21.59 18.86
N GLY A 127 -13.61 -20.83 18.11
CA GLY A 127 -12.28 -21.26 17.65
C GLY A 127 -12.27 -22.26 16.47
N LYS A 128 -13.43 -22.71 15.97
CA LYS A 128 -13.53 -23.59 14.79
C LYS A 128 -13.39 -22.78 13.49
N PHE A 129 -13.03 -23.46 12.39
CA PHE A 129 -12.84 -22.88 11.05
C PHE A 129 -11.82 -21.72 11.00
N LEU A 130 -10.52 -22.03 10.96
CA LEU A 130 -9.46 -21.03 10.80
C LEU A 130 -9.54 -20.31 9.45
N TRP A 131 -9.72 -21.06 8.36
CA TRP A 131 -9.74 -20.54 6.99
C TRP A 131 -10.77 -19.45 6.74
N THR A 132 -12.01 -19.61 7.21
CA THR A 132 -13.06 -18.59 7.04
C THR A 132 -12.76 -17.30 7.80
N ARG A 133 -12.04 -17.39 8.92
CA ARG A 133 -11.64 -16.22 9.70
C ARG A 133 -10.52 -15.46 9.02
N THR A 134 -9.49 -16.16 8.57
CA THR A 134 -8.37 -15.54 7.86
C THR A 134 -8.82 -14.88 6.57
N ILE A 135 -9.61 -15.58 5.73
CA ILE A 135 -10.10 -15.01 4.48
C ILE A 135 -11.05 -13.83 4.76
N GLY A 136 -12.01 -13.99 5.68
CA GLY A 136 -12.98 -12.94 5.99
C GLY A 136 -12.34 -11.69 6.59
N SER A 137 -11.35 -11.86 7.47
CA SER A 137 -10.65 -10.74 8.09
C SER A 137 -9.72 -10.03 7.12
N THR A 138 -9.05 -10.77 6.22
CA THR A 138 -8.25 -10.18 5.14
C THR A 138 -9.11 -9.38 4.18
N ILE A 139 -10.26 -9.90 3.73
CA ILE A 139 -11.18 -9.16 2.86
C ILE A 139 -11.62 -7.85 3.53
N ALA A 140 -11.99 -7.88 4.81
CA ALA A 140 -12.38 -6.68 5.55
C ALA A 140 -11.23 -5.69 5.72
N GLY A 141 -10.00 -6.18 5.97
CA GLY A 141 -8.80 -5.37 6.07
C GLY A 141 -8.43 -4.68 4.76
N GLU A 142 -8.36 -5.42 3.66
CA GLU A 142 -8.05 -4.92 2.31
C GLU A 142 -9.08 -3.91 1.82
N MET A 143 -10.37 -4.17 2.10
CA MET A 143 -11.43 -3.23 1.78
C MET A 143 -11.23 -1.91 2.53
N MET A 144 -10.90 -1.95 3.83
CA MET A 144 -10.61 -0.75 4.60
C MET A 144 -9.35 -0.04 4.11
N ASP A 145 -8.30 -0.79 3.78
CA ASP A 145 -7.04 -0.27 3.24
C ASP A 145 -7.31 0.50 1.94
N SER A 146 -8.00 -0.12 0.98
CA SER A 146 -8.34 0.49 -0.32
C SER A 146 -9.23 1.73 -0.17
N LEU A 147 -10.23 1.67 0.71
CA LEU A 147 -11.15 2.80 1.00
C LEU A 147 -10.43 4.03 1.57
N ILE A 148 -9.28 3.84 2.24
CA ILE A 148 -8.48 4.94 2.77
C ILE A 148 -7.38 5.35 1.78
N PHE A 149 -6.70 4.38 1.18
CA PHE A 149 -5.54 4.61 0.34
C PHE A 149 -5.89 5.45 -0.89
N TYR A 150 -6.90 5.03 -1.68
CA TYR A 150 -7.23 5.67 -2.95
C TYR A 150 -7.68 7.14 -2.79
N PRO A 151 -8.59 7.48 -1.86
CA PRO A 151 -8.97 8.86 -1.64
C PRO A 151 -7.80 9.72 -1.16
N ILE A 152 -6.99 9.25 -0.20
CA ILE A 152 -5.90 10.07 0.35
C ILE A 152 -4.78 10.27 -0.68
N ALA A 153 -4.45 9.21 -1.44
CA ALA A 153 -3.38 9.26 -2.43
C ALA A 153 -3.77 10.10 -3.66
N PHE A 154 -4.99 9.96 -4.18
CA PHE A 154 -5.33 10.46 -5.53
C PHE A 154 -6.44 11.50 -5.60
N TYR A 155 -7.15 11.79 -4.52
CA TYR A 155 -8.17 12.84 -4.55
C TYR A 155 -7.55 14.20 -4.91
N GLY A 156 -8.17 14.89 -5.87
CA GLY A 156 -7.68 16.16 -6.43
C GLY A 156 -6.58 16.02 -7.51
N PHE A 157 -6.10 14.81 -7.81
CA PHE A 157 -5.11 14.55 -8.86
C PHE A 157 -5.67 13.71 -9.99
N TRP A 158 -6.45 12.70 -9.65
CA TRP A 158 -7.20 11.91 -10.62
C TRP A 158 -8.65 12.41 -10.74
N PRO A 159 -9.31 12.18 -11.89
CA PRO A 159 -10.75 12.33 -11.99
C PRO A 159 -11.45 11.50 -10.92
N ASN A 160 -12.46 12.06 -10.25
CA ASN A 160 -13.18 11.37 -9.17
C ASN A 160 -13.77 10.04 -9.63
N ASP A 161 -14.24 9.95 -10.87
CA ASP A 161 -14.77 8.72 -11.46
C ASP A 161 -13.70 7.62 -11.55
N LEU A 162 -12.45 7.99 -11.84
CA LEU A 162 -11.33 7.06 -11.90
C LEU A 162 -10.96 6.54 -10.51
N VAL A 163 -10.96 7.43 -9.51
CA VAL A 163 -10.72 7.05 -8.11
C VAL A 163 -11.79 6.06 -7.63
N ILE A 164 -13.06 6.33 -7.93
CA ILE A 164 -14.17 5.42 -7.57
C ILE A 164 -14.05 4.09 -8.32
N THR A 165 -13.74 4.12 -9.62
CA THR A 165 -13.61 2.91 -10.45
C THR A 165 -12.51 1.98 -9.95
N VAL A 166 -11.38 2.52 -9.49
CA VAL A 166 -10.24 1.71 -9.02
C VAL A 166 -10.45 1.22 -7.58
N MET A 167 -11.32 1.90 -6.81
CA MET A 167 -11.61 1.57 -5.42
C MET A 167 -12.62 0.40 -5.25
N ILE A 168 -13.44 0.14 -6.27
CA ILE A 168 -14.50 -0.90 -6.29
C ILE A 168 -13.99 -2.14 -7.02
#